data_AF-A0A6L4ABH3-F1
#
_entry.id   AF-A0A6L4ABH3-F1
#
_cell.length_a   1.000
_cell.length_b   1.000
_cell.length_c   1.000
_cell.angle_alpha   90.00
_cell.angle_beta   90.00
_cell.angle_gamma   90.00
#
_symmetry.space_group_name_H-M   'P 1'
#
loop_
_entity.id
_entity.type
_entity.pdbx_description
1 polymer ?
#
loop_
_entity_poly.entity_id
_entity_poly.type
_entity_poly.pdbx_seq_one_letter_code
_entity_poly.pdbx_strand_id
1 'polypeptide(L)'
;MTSGPRISDSKDLYWLAGLLEGEGSFLKPRPSTPTIPRITIEMCDKDVIERVAYVFGVNYVYHRQPKQQNRKDRYGVASAAKNAFKIMQAVYPIMGERRKQQILAATNAKAINDCPLDQEYEIYWLVGLLEGEGTFLKGIPSHPNKPILKIQMNDRDVLDRVAQFFHVNVLGPIERKSNRLGDMPYYIVSKQGRPAVQLMQQIRPMMGERRQGQIDAAIASYEDRSGVNHPNVKLTVEQVREIRRQVAEGEKLTRLAGKYGVDISLIWQIKARRAWKDVE
;
A
#
# COMPACT_ATOMS: atom_id res chain seq x y z
N MET A 1 20.91 8.77 28.32
CA MET A 1 19.62 8.12 28.67
C MET A 1 18.82 7.99 27.38
N THR A 2 18.49 6.78 26.94
CA THR A 2 17.59 6.59 25.79
C THR A 2 16.16 6.88 26.23
N SER A 3 15.47 7.79 25.54
CA SER A 3 14.02 7.93 25.70
C SER A 3 13.34 6.60 25.36
N GLY A 4 12.27 6.23 26.07
CA GLY A 4 11.47 5.06 25.69
C GLY A 4 10.86 5.21 24.29
N PRO A 5 10.29 4.14 23.72
CA PRO A 5 9.67 4.22 22.40
C PRO A 5 8.47 5.17 22.43
N ARG A 6 8.30 5.95 21.35
CA ARG A 6 7.30 7.02 21.19
C ARG A 6 6.11 6.50 20.40
N ILE A 7 5.38 5.54 20.98
CA ILE A 7 4.26 4.82 20.33
C ILE A 7 2.90 5.40 20.75
N SER A 8 2.84 6.66 21.18
CA SER A 8 1.59 7.26 21.67
C SER A 8 0.65 7.72 20.55
N ASP A 9 1.15 7.85 19.32
CA ASP A 9 0.34 8.21 18.15
C ASP A 9 -0.08 6.95 17.38
N SER A 10 -1.39 6.71 17.29
CA SER A 10 -1.97 5.60 16.54
C SER A 10 -1.53 5.61 15.07
N LYS A 11 -1.34 6.78 14.45
CA LYS A 11 -0.89 6.88 13.05
C LYS A 11 0.51 6.31 12.86
N ASP A 12 1.44 6.70 13.73
CA ASP A 12 2.82 6.21 13.70
C ASP A 12 2.90 4.73 14.05
N LEU A 13 2.06 4.24 14.96
CA LEU A 13 1.99 2.81 15.28
C LEU A 13 1.54 1.98 14.08
N TYR A 14 0.46 2.37 13.40
CA TYR A 14 -0.05 1.65 12.23
C TYR A 14 0.93 1.75 11.05
N TRP A 15 1.47 2.94 10.80
CA TRP A 15 2.52 3.14 9.80
C TRP A 15 3.74 2.27 10.07
N LEU A 16 4.23 2.23 11.30
CA LEU A 16 5.35 1.38 11.68
C LEU A 16 5.01 -0.11 11.49
N ALA A 17 3.79 -0.52 11.88
CA ALA A 17 3.35 -1.90 11.72
C ALA A 17 3.37 -2.33 10.25
N GLY A 18 2.79 -1.52 9.36
CA GLY A 18 2.81 -1.78 7.92
C GLY A 18 4.22 -1.89 7.35
N LEU A 19 5.11 -0.98 7.73
CA LEU A 19 6.50 -0.98 7.27
C LEU A 19 7.26 -2.24 7.72
N LEU A 20 7.02 -2.68 8.96
CA LEU A 20 7.65 -3.86 9.53
C LEU A 20 7.12 -5.19 8.93
N GLU A 21 5.95 -5.20 8.29
CA GLU A 21 5.46 -6.37 7.56
C GLU A 21 6.42 -6.79 6.45
N GLY A 22 6.87 -5.82 5.64
CA GLY A 22 7.83 -6.06 4.56
C GLY A 22 9.27 -6.12 5.08
N GLU A 23 9.73 -5.03 5.67
CA GLU A 23 11.17 -4.78 5.89
C GLU A 23 11.63 -5.09 7.33
N GLY A 24 10.69 -5.38 8.23
CA GLY A 24 10.99 -5.67 9.62
C GLY A 24 11.69 -7.02 9.83
N SER A 25 12.61 -7.08 10.78
CA SER A 25 13.21 -8.31 11.26
C SER A 25 13.05 -8.43 12.76
N PHE A 26 12.33 -9.48 13.18
CA PHE A 26 12.10 -9.84 14.57
C PHE A 26 13.03 -11.00 14.90
N LEU A 27 14.15 -10.71 15.54
CA LEU A 27 15.23 -11.67 15.74
C LEU A 27 14.99 -12.45 17.03
N LYS A 28 15.06 -13.78 16.91
CA LYS A 28 15.14 -14.67 18.08
C LYS A 28 16.34 -14.26 18.95
N PRO A 29 16.18 -14.24 20.28
CA PRO A 29 17.28 -14.03 21.19
C PRO A 29 18.41 -15.03 20.92
N ARG A 30 19.67 -14.59 21.06
CA ARG A 30 20.82 -15.50 20.96
C ARG A 30 20.79 -16.51 22.10
N PRO A 31 21.31 -17.74 21.92
CA PRO A 31 21.41 -18.71 23.02
C PRO A 31 22.15 -18.16 24.25
N SER A 32 23.13 -17.28 24.05
CA SER A 32 23.88 -16.63 25.13
C SER A 32 23.12 -15.50 25.85
N THR A 33 22.04 -14.99 25.26
CA THR A 33 21.19 -13.93 25.84
C THR A 33 19.72 -14.21 25.50
N PRO A 34 19.13 -15.30 26.03
CA PRO A 34 17.86 -15.87 25.56
C PRO A 34 16.64 -14.99 25.86
N THR A 35 16.81 -13.90 26.60
CA THR A 35 15.74 -13.01 27.07
C THR A 35 15.79 -11.61 26.43
N ILE A 36 16.69 -11.38 25.46
CA ILE A 36 16.87 -10.07 24.83
C ILE A 36 16.25 -10.09 23.42
N PRO A 37 14.96 -9.74 23.26
CA PRO A 37 14.36 -9.58 21.95
C PRO A 37 15.04 -8.43 21.21
N ARG A 38 15.12 -8.56 19.89
CA ARG A 38 15.66 -7.52 19.02
C ARG A 38 14.78 -7.34 17.78
N ILE A 39 14.49 -6.09 17.48
CA ILE A 39 13.83 -5.68 16.25
C ILE A 39 14.80 -4.81 15.46
N THR A 40 14.89 -5.05 14.15
CA THR A 40 15.71 -4.26 13.24
C THR A 40 14.96 -4.00 11.93
N ILE A 41 15.27 -2.88 11.30
CA ILE A 41 14.84 -2.57 9.94
C ILE A 41 16.00 -1.90 9.20
N GLU A 42 16.16 -2.21 7.92
CA GLU A 42 17.15 -1.62 7.03
C GLU A 42 16.52 -1.32 5.68
N MET A 43 16.71 -0.12 5.13
CA MET A 43 16.27 0.22 3.77
C MET A 43 17.14 1.33 3.16
N CYS A 44 16.87 1.72 1.91
CA CYS A 44 17.64 2.76 1.23
C CYS A 44 17.20 4.20 1.59
N ASP A 45 15.99 4.35 2.11
CA ASP A 45 15.36 5.64 2.41
C ASP A 45 15.72 6.10 3.82
N LYS A 46 16.56 7.14 3.91
CA LYS A 46 17.09 7.64 5.18
C LYS A 46 16.02 8.33 6.02
N ASP A 47 15.19 9.16 5.39
CA ASP A 47 14.06 9.87 5.99
C ASP A 47 13.06 8.91 6.67
N VAL A 48 12.76 7.79 6.00
CA VAL A 48 11.92 6.73 6.57
C VAL A 48 12.56 6.11 7.80
N ILE A 49 13.86 5.78 7.74
CA ILE A 49 14.58 5.19 8.88
C ILE A 49 14.74 6.18 10.04
N GLU A 50 14.89 7.48 9.78
CA GLU A 50 14.89 8.54 10.80
C GLU A 50 13.54 8.61 11.51
N ARG A 51 12.42 8.51 10.78
CA ARG A 51 11.08 8.38 11.37
C ARG A 51 10.95 7.12 12.21
N VAL A 52 11.47 5.97 11.75
CA VAL A 52 11.48 4.76 12.58
C VAL A 52 12.31 4.95 13.85
N ALA A 53 13.49 5.59 13.76
CA ALA A 53 14.33 5.86 14.92
C ALA A 53 13.61 6.73 15.96
N TYR A 54 12.89 7.75 15.49
CA TYR A 54 12.01 8.56 16.33
C TYR A 54 10.95 7.73 17.06
N VAL A 55 10.20 6.88 16.35
CA VAL A 55 9.17 6.00 16.94
C VAL A 55 9.80 4.97 17.90
N PHE A 56 10.97 4.44 17.56
CA PHE A 56 11.74 3.53 18.43
C PHE A 56 12.27 4.23 19.68
N GLY A 57 12.27 5.56 19.73
CA GLY A 57 12.80 6.35 20.82
C GLY A 57 14.33 6.36 20.88
N VAL A 58 15.01 6.09 19.77
CA VAL A 58 16.47 6.03 19.69
C VAL A 58 17.02 7.22 18.91
N ASN A 59 18.20 7.68 19.30
CA ASN A 59 18.84 8.87 18.72
C ASN A 59 19.92 8.51 17.69
N TYR A 60 19.79 7.33 17.06
CA TYR A 60 20.78 6.86 16.10
C TYR A 60 20.13 6.20 14.90
N VAL A 61 20.77 6.40 13.74
CA VAL A 61 20.55 5.68 12.49
C VAL A 61 21.94 5.25 12.04
N TYR A 62 22.12 3.96 11.77
CA TYR A 62 23.39 3.50 11.22
C TYR A 62 23.36 3.50 9.69
N HIS A 63 24.50 3.80 9.10
CA HIS A 63 24.73 3.77 7.66
C HIS A 63 25.58 2.56 7.29
N ARG A 64 25.21 1.88 6.21
CA ARG A 64 25.94 0.76 5.63
C ARG A 64 26.26 1.08 4.18
N GLN A 65 27.52 1.32 3.92
CA GLN A 65 28.02 1.46 2.57
C GLN A 65 27.92 0.12 1.81
N PRO A 66 27.60 0.17 0.52
CA PRO A 66 27.56 -1.01 -0.32
C PRO A 66 28.96 -1.61 -0.49
N LYS A 67 29.06 -2.94 -0.44
CA LYS A 67 30.31 -3.65 -0.77
C LYS A 67 30.65 -3.63 -2.26
N GLN A 68 29.69 -3.25 -3.11
CA GLN A 68 29.79 -3.25 -4.57
C GLN A 68 29.34 -1.89 -5.11
N GLN A 69 30.07 -1.33 -6.07
CA GLN A 69 29.86 0.04 -6.57
C GLN A 69 28.46 0.30 -7.15
N ASN A 70 27.77 -0.74 -7.65
CA ASN A 70 26.44 -0.62 -8.29
C ASN A 70 25.26 -0.80 -7.31
N ARG A 71 25.51 -0.80 -6.01
CA ARG A 71 24.48 -0.96 -4.98
C ARG A 71 24.27 0.38 -4.27
N LYS A 72 23.05 0.61 -3.78
CA LYS A 72 22.71 1.81 -3.02
C LYS A 72 23.16 1.68 -1.58
N ASP A 73 23.39 2.81 -0.94
CA ASP A 73 23.54 2.91 0.51
C ASP A 73 22.31 2.37 1.23
N ARG A 74 22.53 1.82 2.42
CA ARG A 74 21.46 1.39 3.32
C ARG A 74 21.56 2.10 4.65
N TYR A 75 20.42 2.44 5.19
CA TYR A 75 20.24 3.00 6.52
C TYR A 75 19.46 1.99 7.35
N GLY A 76 19.74 1.96 8.65
CA GLY A 76 19.00 1.07 9.52
C GLY A 76 18.95 1.57 10.95
N VAL A 77 18.04 0.95 11.69
CA VAL A 77 17.86 1.19 13.11
C VAL A 77 17.51 -0.11 13.81
N ALA A 78 17.90 -0.22 15.06
CA ALA A 78 17.61 -1.36 15.91
C ALA A 78 17.05 -0.93 17.26
N SER A 79 16.20 -1.77 17.83
CA SER A 79 15.82 -1.68 19.24
C SER A 79 16.02 -3.05 19.87
N ALA A 80 16.37 -3.08 21.16
CA ALA A 80 16.65 -4.30 21.89
C ALA A 80 16.01 -4.28 23.29
N ALA A 81 15.96 -5.46 23.92
CA ALA A 81 15.52 -5.65 25.29
C ALA A 81 14.11 -5.05 25.53
N LYS A 82 13.95 -4.27 26.61
CA LYS A 82 12.67 -3.70 27.05
C LYS A 82 12.02 -2.81 25.98
N ASN A 83 12.79 -2.04 25.22
CA ASN A 83 12.24 -1.16 24.19
C ASN A 83 11.73 -1.99 23.00
N ALA A 84 12.48 -2.99 22.54
CA ALA A 84 12.03 -3.90 21.49
C ALA A 84 10.75 -4.64 21.90
N PHE A 85 10.70 -5.14 23.14
CA PHE A 85 9.53 -5.84 23.66
C PHE A 85 8.28 -4.97 23.62
N LYS A 86 8.37 -3.71 24.09
CA LYS A 86 7.25 -2.75 24.03
C LYS A 86 6.75 -2.49 22.61
N ILE A 87 7.68 -2.30 21.66
CA ILE A 87 7.33 -2.09 20.25
C ILE A 87 6.63 -3.34 19.70
N MET A 88 7.22 -4.52 19.91
CA MET A 88 6.66 -5.80 19.47
C MET A 88 5.26 -6.04 20.03
N GLN A 89 5.03 -5.75 21.32
CA GLN A 89 3.70 -5.85 21.92
C GLN A 89 2.68 -4.90 21.27
N ALA A 90 3.09 -3.66 20.99
CA ALA A 90 2.20 -2.66 20.43
C ALA A 90 1.81 -2.97 18.97
N VAL A 91 2.75 -3.47 18.16
CA VAL A 91 2.47 -3.77 16.74
C VAL A 91 1.84 -5.14 16.53
N TYR A 92 2.02 -6.10 17.45
CA TYR A 92 1.51 -7.47 17.34
C TYR A 92 0.05 -7.59 16.87
N PRO A 93 -0.95 -6.88 17.43
CA PRO A 93 -2.34 -7.05 16.99
C PRO A 93 -2.59 -6.60 15.54
N ILE A 94 -1.70 -5.76 14.99
CA ILE A 94 -1.81 -5.19 13.64
C ILE A 94 -1.16 -6.09 12.59
N MET A 95 -0.28 -7.00 13.03
CA MET A 95 0.58 -7.82 12.19
C MET A 95 -0.16 -9.00 11.54
N GLY A 96 0.31 -9.40 10.37
CA GLY A 96 -0.01 -10.66 9.71
C GLY A 96 0.55 -11.86 10.47
N GLU A 97 0.07 -13.04 10.12
CA GLU A 97 0.25 -14.26 10.90
C GLU A 97 1.74 -14.62 11.02
N ARG A 98 2.51 -14.50 9.93
CA ARG A 98 3.95 -14.77 9.95
C ARG A 98 4.69 -13.86 10.94
N ARG A 99 4.38 -12.57 10.97
CA ARG A 99 5.05 -11.61 11.85
C ARG A 99 4.61 -11.79 13.30
N LYS A 100 3.34 -12.12 13.55
CA LYS A 100 2.87 -12.57 14.89
C LYS A 100 3.71 -13.74 15.40
N GLN A 101 3.91 -14.78 14.58
CA GLN A 101 4.74 -15.95 14.96
C GLN A 101 6.21 -15.56 15.24
N GLN A 102 6.79 -14.67 14.44
CA GLN A 102 8.15 -14.19 14.67
C GLN A 102 8.27 -13.37 15.96
N ILE A 103 7.27 -12.55 16.28
CA ILE A 103 7.21 -11.78 17.53
C ILE A 103 7.10 -12.72 18.74
N LEU A 104 6.22 -13.72 18.70
CA LEU A 104 6.09 -14.71 19.77
C LEU A 104 7.42 -15.43 20.00
N ALA A 105 8.06 -15.85 18.91
CA ALA A 105 9.36 -16.51 18.96
C ALA A 105 10.49 -15.60 19.46
N ALA A 106 10.43 -14.30 19.19
CA ALA A 106 11.42 -13.33 19.64
C ALA A 106 11.26 -12.96 21.12
N THR A 107 10.02 -12.95 21.62
CA THR A 107 9.67 -12.46 22.96
C THR A 107 9.57 -13.58 24.00
N ASN A 108 9.59 -14.85 23.59
CA ASN A 108 9.30 -16.01 24.46
C ASN A 108 8.00 -15.84 25.26
N ALA A 109 7.06 -15.01 24.80
CA ALA A 109 5.87 -14.61 25.54
C ALA A 109 4.69 -15.55 25.28
N LYS A 110 3.92 -15.85 26.34
CA LYS A 110 2.74 -16.72 26.32
C LYS A 110 1.40 -16.01 26.06
N ALA A 111 1.36 -14.67 26.04
CA ALA A 111 0.16 -13.93 25.68
C ALA A 111 0.53 -12.49 25.32
N ILE A 112 0.34 -12.12 24.05
CA ILE A 112 0.22 -10.74 23.64
C ILE A 112 -1.27 -10.54 23.36
N ASN A 113 -1.89 -9.61 24.07
CA ASN A 113 -3.33 -9.35 23.92
C ASN A 113 -3.60 -8.90 22.49
N ASP A 114 -4.47 -9.63 21.79
CA ASP A 114 -5.02 -9.17 20.52
C ASP A 114 -6.00 -8.03 20.84
N CYS A 115 -5.69 -6.83 20.36
CA CYS A 115 -6.57 -5.67 20.45
C CYS A 115 -7.21 -5.49 19.07
N PRO A 116 -8.53 -5.22 18.98
CA PRO A 116 -9.18 -5.03 17.69
C PRO A 116 -8.50 -3.93 16.86
N LEU A 117 -8.38 -4.20 15.57
CA LEU A 117 -7.92 -3.25 14.56
C LEU A 117 -8.88 -2.07 14.50
N ASP A 118 -8.32 -0.87 14.55
CA ASP A 118 -9.03 0.38 14.37
C ASP A 118 -9.01 0.74 12.88
N GLN A 119 -10.20 0.70 12.26
CA GLN A 119 -10.42 0.97 10.85
C GLN A 119 -9.98 2.39 10.45
N GLU A 120 -9.99 3.35 11.38
CA GLU A 120 -9.58 4.73 11.12
C GLU A 120 -8.10 4.80 10.69
N TYR A 121 -7.26 3.92 11.23
CA TYR A 121 -5.80 3.99 11.05
C TYR A 121 -5.26 3.02 10.02
N GLU A 122 -6.09 2.19 9.39
CA GLU A 122 -5.61 1.17 8.45
C GLU A 122 -4.95 1.75 7.20
N ILE A 123 -5.34 2.96 6.78
CA ILE A 123 -4.65 3.64 5.68
C ILE A 123 -3.18 3.89 6.01
N TYR A 124 -2.83 4.16 7.27
CA TYR A 124 -1.43 4.36 7.68
C TYR A 124 -0.66 3.04 7.66
N TRP A 125 -1.31 1.92 8.02
CA TRP A 125 -0.73 0.59 7.85
C TRP A 125 -0.43 0.30 6.37
N LEU A 126 -1.37 0.60 5.47
CA LEU A 126 -1.12 0.44 4.04
C LEU A 126 0.04 1.33 3.55
N VAL A 127 0.10 2.59 4.00
CA VAL A 127 1.20 3.52 3.68
C VAL A 127 2.54 2.94 4.13
N GLY A 128 2.63 2.49 5.39
CA GLY A 128 3.84 1.86 5.93
C GLY A 128 4.30 0.68 5.09
N LEU A 129 3.37 -0.21 4.72
CA LEU A 129 3.68 -1.35 3.87
C LEU A 129 4.19 -0.92 2.48
N LEU A 130 3.58 0.11 1.90
CA LEU A 130 3.95 0.64 0.59
C LEU A 130 5.32 1.35 0.58
N GLU A 131 5.80 1.85 1.72
CA GLU A 131 7.16 2.41 1.82
C GLU A 131 8.22 1.37 1.45
N GLY A 132 8.09 0.16 2.02
CA GLY A 132 8.98 -0.97 1.74
C GLY A 132 8.64 -1.64 0.40
N GLU A 133 7.44 -2.20 0.30
CA GLU A 133 7.09 -3.17 -0.74
C GLU A 133 6.31 -2.56 -1.92
N GLY A 134 5.90 -1.29 -1.80
CA GLY A 134 5.14 -0.60 -2.82
C GLY A 134 5.94 -0.39 -4.10
N THR A 135 5.29 -0.62 -5.23
CA THR A 135 5.83 -0.33 -6.56
C THR A 135 4.88 0.63 -7.28
N PHE A 136 5.42 1.79 -7.65
CA PHE A 136 4.71 2.87 -8.35
C PHE A 136 5.32 3.02 -9.74
N LEU A 137 4.57 2.66 -10.78
CA LEU A 137 5.06 2.64 -12.16
C LEU A 137 4.21 3.54 -13.05
N LYS A 138 4.88 4.16 -14.02
CA LYS A 138 4.23 4.72 -15.22
C LYS A 138 3.53 3.60 -16.00
N GLY A 139 2.58 3.97 -16.85
CA GLY A 139 2.02 3.01 -17.80
C GLY A 139 3.09 2.43 -18.72
N ILE A 140 2.93 1.17 -19.10
CA ILE A 140 3.82 0.50 -20.05
C ILE A 140 3.70 1.14 -21.44
N PRO A 141 4.72 1.04 -22.32
CA PRO A 141 4.67 1.69 -23.64
C PRO A 141 3.43 1.37 -24.50
N SER A 142 2.88 0.15 -24.38
CA SER A 142 1.64 -0.23 -25.08
C SER A 142 0.36 0.33 -24.46
N HIS A 143 0.43 0.78 -23.21
CA HIS A 143 -0.67 1.38 -22.44
C HIS A 143 -0.15 2.52 -21.56
N PRO A 144 0.37 3.61 -22.16
CA PRO A 144 1.12 4.64 -21.43
C PRO A 144 0.25 5.36 -20.39
N ASN A 145 -1.05 5.49 -20.66
CA ASN A 145 -2.02 6.14 -19.78
C ASN A 145 -2.60 5.22 -18.69
N LYS A 146 -1.89 4.15 -18.29
CA LYS A 146 -2.31 3.22 -17.22
C LYS A 146 -1.22 3.09 -16.15
N PRO A 147 -1.03 4.09 -15.27
CA PRO A 147 -0.13 3.95 -14.13
C PRO A 147 -0.52 2.76 -13.26
N ILE A 148 0.47 2.19 -12.56
CA ILE A 148 0.32 0.94 -11.81
C ILE A 148 0.82 1.15 -10.39
N LEU A 149 -0.04 0.85 -9.42
CA LEU A 149 0.33 0.61 -8.03
C LEU A 149 0.32 -0.89 -7.79
N LYS A 150 1.45 -1.46 -7.36
CA LYS A 150 1.61 -2.89 -7.16
C LYS A 150 2.30 -3.19 -5.83
N ILE A 151 1.89 -4.26 -5.17
CA ILE A 151 2.61 -4.91 -4.07
C ILE A 151 2.84 -6.37 -4.45
N GLN A 152 4.00 -6.91 -4.09
CA GLN A 152 4.34 -8.31 -4.30
C GLN A 152 5.04 -8.86 -3.05
N MET A 153 4.52 -9.95 -2.49
CA MET A 153 5.14 -10.62 -1.34
C MET A 153 4.68 -12.07 -1.22
N ASN A 154 5.30 -12.82 -0.32
CA ASN A 154 4.98 -14.23 -0.09
C ASN A 154 3.81 -14.41 0.90
N ASP A 155 3.55 -13.41 1.75
CA ASP A 155 2.51 -13.45 2.78
C ASP A 155 1.13 -13.17 2.16
N ARG A 156 0.31 -14.22 2.04
CA ARG A 156 -1.00 -14.14 1.37
C ARG A 156 -2.03 -13.37 2.19
N ASP A 157 -2.05 -13.58 3.50
CA ASP A 157 -2.95 -12.91 4.45
C ASP A 157 -2.79 -11.38 4.43
N VAL A 158 -1.54 -10.91 4.37
CA VAL A 158 -1.22 -9.48 4.22
C VAL A 158 -1.77 -8.95 2.90
N LEU A 159 -1.59 -9.69 1.79
CA LEU A 159 -2.09 -9.27 0.49
C LEU A 159 -3.61 -9.37 0.35
N ASP A 160 -4.29 -10.29 1.04
CA ASP A 160 -5.75 -10.32 1.10
C ASP A 160 -6.28 -9.04 1.77
N ARG A 161 -5.62 -8.57 2.84
CA ARG A 161 -5.94 -7.26 3.45
C ARG A 161 -5.71 -6.10 2.48
N VAL A 162 -4.59 -6.07 1.76
CA VAL A 162 -4.34 -5.03 0.72
C VAL A 162 -5.38 -5.10 -0.41
N ALA A 163 -5.79 -6.30 -0.84
CA ALA A 163 -6.79 -6.50 -1.87
C ALA A 163 -8.14 -5.86 -1.50
N GLN A 164 -8.52 -5.91 -0.22
CA GLN A 164 -9.71 -5.22 0.27
C GLN A 164 -9.61 -3.70 0.09
N PHE A 165 -8.47 -3.08 0.45
CA PHE A 165 -8.20 -1.64 0.18
C PHE A 165 -8.23 -1.30 -1.31
N PHE A 166 -7.68 -2.20 -2.12
CA PHE A 166 -7.56 -1.95 -3.55
C PHE A 166 -8.87 -2.24 -4.28
N HIS A 167 -9.82 -2.95 -3.65
CA HIS A 167 -11.00 -3.53 -4.28
C HIS A 167 -10.63 -4.37 -5.52
N VAL A 168 -9.63 -5.25 -5.35
CA VAL A 168 -9.16 -6.16 -6.40
C VAL A 168 -8.93 -7.55 -5.82
N ASN A 169 -8.72 -8.53 -6.69
CA ASN A 169 -8.33 -9.88 -6.28
C ASN A 169 -6.82 -9.99 -6.15
N VAL A 170 -6.35 -10.81 -5.22
CA VAL A 170 -4.95 -11.22 -5.15
C VAL A 170 -4.65 -12.24 -6.25
N LEU A 171 -3.58 -12.00 -7.00
CA LEU A 171 -3.07 -12.91 -8.02
C LEU A 171 -2.01 -13.84 -7.42
N GLY A 172 -2.09 -15.14 -7.73
CA GLY A 172 -1.14 -16.16 -7.30
C GLY A 172 -1.81 -17.33 -6.58
N PRO A 173 -1.04 -18.33 -6.11
CA PRO A 173 0.42 -18.33 -6.03
C PRO A 173 1.10 -18.30 -7.41
N ILE A 174 2.19 -17.53 -7.52
CA ILE A 174 3.03 -17.47 -8.71
C ILE A 174 4.38 -18.10 -8.38
N GLU A 175 4.77 -19.11 -9.16
CA GLU A 175 6.07 -19.76 -9.02
C GLU A 175 7.20 -18.88 -9.54
N ARG A 176 8.36 -18.95 -8.87
CA ARG A 176 9.56 -18.26 -9.33
C ARG A 176 10.18 -19.06 -10.47
N LYS A 177 10.64 -18.37 -11.50
CA LYS A 177 11.38 -18.99 -12.63
C LYS A 177 12.79 -19.48 -12.25
N SER A 178 13.18 -19.42 -10.98
CA SER A 178 14.53 -19.75 -10.53
C SER A 178 14.61 -21.22 -10.13
N ASN A 179 15.68 -21.89 -10.54
CA ASN A 179 15.95 -23.31 -10.22
C ASN A 179 16.52 -23.50 -8.81
N ARG A 180 16.36 -22.52 -7.90
CA ARG A 180 16.87 -22.65 -6.53
C ARG A 180 15.91 -23.48 -5.70
N LEU A 181 16.46 -24.52 -5.07
CA LEU A 181 15.73 -25.35 -4.13
C LEU A 181 15.18 -24.47 -2.98
N GLY A 182 13.87 -24.54 -2.74
CA GLY A 182 13.20 -23.80 -1.67
C GLY A 182 12.69 -22.40 -2.05
N ASP A 183 12.60 -22.09 -3.35
CA ASP A 183 11.93 -20.86 -3.80
C ASP A 183 10.44 -20.90 -3.46
N MET A 184 10.04 -20.05 -2.49
CA MET A 184 8.65 -19.91 -2.10
C MET A 184 7.86 -19.15 -3.18
N PRO A 185 6.61 -19.57 -3.48
CA PRO A 185 5.74 -18.82 -4.35
C PRO A 185 5.44 -17.45 -3.77
N TYR A 186 5.05 -16.53 -4.64
CA TYR A 186 4.66 -15.18 -4.24
C TYR A 186 3.29 -14.82 -4.80
N TYR A 187 2.69 -13.79 -4.24
CA TYR A 187 1.41 -13.25 -4.64
C TYR A 187 1.56 -11.78 -5.04
N ILE A 188 0.61 -11.29 -5.83
CA ILE A 188 0.59 -9.91 -6.32
C ILE A 188 -0.78 -9.31 -6.05
N VAL A 189 -0.80 -8.06 -5.62
CA VAL A 189 -1.96 -7.17 -5.71
C VAL A 189 -1.57 -5.97 -6.55
N SER A 190 -2.44 -5.58 -7.50
CA SER A 190 -2.19 -4.41 -8.34
C SER A 190 -3.46 -3.63 -8.63
N LYS A 191 -3.37 -2.30 -8.57
CA LYS A 191 -4.39 -1.34 -8.99
C LYS A 191 -3.83 -0.52 -10.15
N GLN A 192 -4.64 -0.23 -11.16
CA GLN A 192 -4.18 0.43 -12.38
C GLN A 192 -5.10 1.57 -12.82
N GLY A 193 -4.55 2.52 -13.58
CA GLY A 193 -5.30 3.62 -14.19
C GLY A 193 -5.87 4.60 -13.17
N ARG A 194 -7.06 5.13 -13.45
CA ARG A 194 -7.71 6.17 -12.62
C ARG A 194 -7.81 5.81 -11.13
N PRO A 195 -8.30 4.61 -10.74
CA PRO A 195 -8.38 4.26 -9.32
C PRO A 195 -7.02 4.16 -8.63
N ALA A 196 -5.95 3.83 -9.38
CA ALA A 196 -4.59 3.83 -8.84
C ALA A 196 -4.10 5.25 -8.62
N VAL A 197 -4.34 6.16 -9.57
CA VAL A 197 -3.97 7.58 -9.46
C VAL A 197 -4.67 8.24 -8.28
N GLN A 198 -5.96 8.00 -8.08
CA GLN A 198 -6.70 8.53 -6.93
C GLN A 198 -6.11 8.06 -5.60
N LEU A 199 -5.82 6.76 -5.48
CA LEU A 199 -5.19 6.23 -4.28
C LEU A 199 -3.78 6.79 -4.09
N MET A 200 -2.98 6.90 -5.15
CA MET A 200 -1.65 7.51 -5.12
C MET A 200 -1.70 8.96 -4.64
N GLN A 201 -2.66 9.77 -5.12
CA GLN A 201 -2.87 11.15 -4.68
C GLN A 201 -3.21 11.22 -3.19
N GLN A 202 -4.06 10.31 -2.70
CA GLN A 202 -4.45 10.24 -1.30
C GLN A 202 -3.27 9.90 -0.37
N ILE A 203 -2.44 8.94 -0.75
CA ILE A 203 -1.34 8.47 0.12
C ILE A 203 -0.06 9.30 -0.03
N ARG A 204 0.14 9.98 -1.16
CA ARG A 204 1.36 10.76 -1.45
C ARG A 204 1.83 11.64 -0.27
N PRO A 205 0.98 12.43 0.41
CA PRO A 205 1.44 13.32 1.49
C PRO A 205 1.99 12.58 2.71
N MET A 206 1.72 11.27 2.82
CA MET A 206 2.10 10.42 3.97
C MET A 206 3.36 9.60 3.69
N MET A 207 3.86 9.62 2.45
CA MET A 207 5.01 8.81 2.02
C MET A 207 6.34 9.57 2.18
N GLY A 208 7.45 8.85 2.26
CA GLY A 208 8.81 9.37 2.20
C GLY A 208 9.17 9.96 0.83
N GLU A 209 10.22 10.77 0.79
CA GLU A 209 10.57 11.64 -0.34
C GLU A 209 10.74 10.85 -1.65
N ARG A 210 11.43 9.70 -1.58
CA ARG A 210 11.64 8.85 -2.75
C ARG A 210 10.31 8.35 -3.32
N ARG A 211 9.40 7.90 -2.46
CA ARG A 211 8.11 7.35 -2.88
C ARG A 211 7.20 8.44 -3.43
N GLN A 212 7.23 9.65 -2.86
CA GLN A 212 6.57 10.81 -3.45
C GLN A 212 7.04 11.05 -4.88
N GLY A 213 8.35 11.06 -5.14
CA GLY A 213 8.88 11.23 -6.51
C GLY A 213 8.47 10.12 -7.48
N GLN A 214 8.36 8.87 -7.01
CA GLN A 214 7.86 7.75 -7.84
C GLN A 214 6.37 7.89 -8.14
N ILE A 215 5.57 8.31 -7.16
CA ILE A 215 4.16 8.63 -7.33
C ILE A 215 3.99 9.77 -8.33
N ASP A 216 4.75 10.85 -8.20
CA ASP A 216 4.69 12.00 -9.10
C ASP A 216 5.01 11.60 -10.54
N ALA A 217 6.05 10.79 -10.72
CA ALA A 217 6.41 10.27 -12.03
C ALA A 217 5.30 9.40 -12.64
N ALA A 218 4.61 8.58 -11.84
CA ALA A 218 3.51 7.73 -12.28
C ALA A 218 2.24 8.53 -12.60
N ILE A 219 1.90 9.52 -11.77
CA ILE A 219 0.75 10.41 -11.99
C ILE A 219 0.99 11.30 -13.22
N ALA A 220 2.21 11.80 -13.43
CA ALA A 220 2.54 12.63 -14.59
C ALA A 220 2.40 11.89 -15.93
N SER A 221 2.39 10.54 -15.93
CA SER A 221 2.10 9.77 -17.15
C SER A 221 0.60 9.53 -17.38
N TYR A 222 -0.26 10.14 -16.57
CA TYR A 222 -1.70 9.94 -16.63
C TYR A 222 -2.45 11.21 -17.03
N GLU A 223 -3.30 11.06 -18.02
CA GLU A 223 -4.32 12.03 -18.42
C GLU A 223 -5.68 11.40 -18.18
N ASP A 224 -6.52 12.04 -17.37
CA ASP A 224 -7.91 11.61 -17.24
C ASP A 224 -8.65 11.88 -18.55
N ARG A 225 -8.96 10.81 -19.27
CA ARG A 225 -9.71 10.86 -20.53
C ARG A 225 -11.12 10.30 -20.37
N SER A 226 -11.74 10.48 -19.20
CA SER A 226 -13.07 9.95 -18.91
C SER A 226 -14.15 11.04 -18.76
N GLY A 227 -15.41 10.70 -19.08
CA GLY A 227 -16.54 11.61 -18.95
C GLY A 227 -16.36 12.91 -19.74
N VAL A 228 -16.43 14.04 -19.03
CA VAL A 228 -16.19 15.39 -19.60
C VAL A 228 -14.80 15.57 -20.19
N ASN A 229 -13.80 14.87 -19.66
CA ASN A 229 -12.41 14.99 -20.08
C ASN A 229 -12.08 14.09 -21.29
N HIS A 230 -13.04 13.31 -21.78
CA HIS A 230 -12.82 12.45 -22.94
C HIS A 230 -12.73 13.31 -24.23
N PRO A 231 -11.72 13.14 -25.10
CA PRO A 231 -11.52 14.01 -26.27
C PRO A 231 -12.69 14.00 -27.25
N ASN A 232 -13.41 12.88 -27.35
CA ASN A 232 -14.61 12.73 -28.19
C ASN A 232 -15.92 12.90 -27.41
N VAL A 233 -15.94 13.74 -26.37
CA VAL A 233 -17.13 13.97 -25.55
C VAL A 233 -18.26 14.56 -26.40
N LYS A 234 -19.45 13.96 -26.33
CA LYS A 234 -20.65 14.41 -27.07
C LYS A 234 -21.77 14.92 -26.16
N LEU A 235 -21.64 14.70 -24.85
CA LEU A 235 -22.67 14.98 -23.85
C LEU A 235 -22.12 15.94 -22.81
N THR A 236 -22.96 16.83 -22.27
CA THR A 236 -22.63 17.64 -21.09
C THR A 236 -23.01 16.91 -19.79
N VAL A 237 -22.54 17.41 -18.66
CA VAL A 237 -22.91 16.88 -17.33
C VAL A 237 -24.42 16.94 -17.11
N GLU A 238 -25.07 18.03 -17.51
CA GLU A 238 -26.51 18.24 -17.41
C GLU A 238 -27.28 17.24 -18.26
N GLN A 239 -26.81 16.99 -19.49
CA GLN A 239 -27.42 15.98 -20.37
C GLN A 239 -27.29 14.58 -19.79
N VAL A 240 -26.16 14.25 -19.15
CA VAL A 240 -25.97 12.96 -18.47
C VAL A 240 -26.90 12.80 -17.28
N ARG A 241 -27.06 13.83 -16.45
CA ARG A 241 -28.04 13.85 -15.34
C ARG A 241 -29.46 13.65 -15.87
N GLU A 242 -29.80 14.35 -16.94
CA GLU A 242 -31.10 14.27 -17.57
C GLU A 242 -31.39 12.89 -18.18
N ILE A 243 -30.39 12.27 -18.82
CA ILE A 243 -30.46 10.89 -19.30
C ILE A 243 -30.76 9.94 -18.13
N ARG A 244 -30.05 10.06 -17.01
CA ARG A 244 -30.27 9.20 -15.85
C ARG A 244 -31.67 9.35 -15.26
N ARG A 245 -32.15 10.59 -15.16
CA ARG A 245 -33.52 10.89 -14.71
C ARG A 245 -34.56 10.22 -15.62
N GLN A 246 -34.50 10.46 -16.93
CA GLN A 246 -35.47 9.88 -17.88
C GLN A 246 -35.40 8.34 -17.90
N VAL A 247 -34.21 7.74 -17.76
CA VAL A 247 -34.08 6.29 -17.64
C VAL A 247 -34.74 5.75 -16.36
N ALA A 248 -34.62 6.45 -15.24
CA ALA A 248 -35.28 6.08 -13.99
C ALA A 248 -36.81 6.19 -14.09
N GLU A 249 -37.30 7.14 -14.88
CA GLU A 249 -38.73 7.31 -15.21
C GLU A 249 -39.24 6.29 -16.24
N GLY A 250 -38.39 5.39 -16.74
CA GLY A 250 -38.77 4.29 -17.64
C GLY A 250 -38.63 4.60 -19.13
N GLU A 251 -37.98 5.70 -19.51
CA GLU A 251 -37.78 6.07 -20.90
C GLU A 251 -36.92 5.04 -21.66
N LYS A 252 -37.25 4.81 -22.93
CA LYS A 252 -36.55 3.83 -23.77
C LYS A 252 -35.16 4.34 -24.17
N LEU A 253 -34.14 3.51 -23.98
CA LEU A 253 -32.74 3.84 -24.32
C LEU A 253 -32.56 4.24 -25.79
N THR A 254 -33.32 3.62 -26.71
CA THR A 254 -33.31 3.94 -28.14
C THR A 254 -33.76 5.38 -28.42
N ARG A 255 -34.81 5.84 -27.72
CA ARG A 255 -35.35 7.20 -27.87
C ARG A 255 -34.37 8.24 -27.33
N LEU A 256 -33.73 7.94 -26.19
CA LEU A 256 -32.67 8.78 -25.62
C LEU A 256 -31.45 8.87 -26.55
N ALA A 257 -31.01 7.74 -27.12
CA ALA A 257 -29.90 7.69 -28.06
C ALA A 257 -30.15 8.60 -29.27
N GLY A 258 -31.34 8.51 -29.86
CA GLY A 258 -31.77 9.40 -30.95
C GLY A 258 -31.84 10.87 -30.52
N LYS A 259 -32.45 11.17 -29.36
CA LYS A 259 -32.58 12.54 -28.83
C LYS A 259 -31.24 13.24 -28.64
N TYR A 260 -30.22 12.53 -28.15
CA TYR A 260 -28.91 13.10 -27.85
C TYR A 260 -27.86 12.84 -28.94
N GLY A 261 -28.22 12.19 -30.06
CA GLY A 261 -27.29 11.92 -31.16
C GLY A 261 -26.11 11.02 -30.79
N VAL A 262 -26.32 10.07 -29.87
CA VAL A 262 -25.29 9.15 -29.36
C VAL A 262 -25.68 7.70 -29.59
N ASP A 263 -24.68 6.82 -29.56
CA ASP A 263 -24.91 5.38 -29.64
C ASP A 263 -25.70 4.87 -28.42
N ILE A 264 -26.61 3.93 -28.64
CA ILE A 264 -27.42 3.32 -27.57
C ILE A 264 -26.56 2.69 -26.47
N SER A 265 -25.37 2.18 -26.83
CA SER A 265 -24.41 1.62 -25.89
C SER A 265 -23.89 2.69 -24.92
N LEU A 266 -23.74 3.94 -25.35
CA LEU A 266 -23.34 5.04 -24.47
C LEU A 266 -24.44 5.34 -23.44
N ILE A 267 -25.71 5.37 -23.86
CA ILE A 267 -26.85 5.55 -22.95
C ILE A 267 -26.91 4.40 -21.94
N TRP A 268 -26.72 3.16 -22.40
CA TRP A 268 -26.65 1.99 -21.51
C TRP A 268 -25.47 2.09 -20.53
N GLN A 269 -24.29 2.54 -20.98
CA GLN A 269 -23.13 2.73 -20.11
C GLN A 269 -23.35 3.84 -19.07
N ILE A 270 -24.08 4.91 -19.41
CA ILE A 270 -24.48 5.96 -18.48
C ILE A 270 -25.46 5.41 -17.45
N LYS A 271 -26.48 4.67 -17.89
CA LYS A 271 -27.44 3.96 -17.01
C LYS A 271 -26.72 3.03 -16.03
N ALA A 272 -25.80 2.21 -16.54
CA ALA A 272 -25.06 1.24 -15.74
C ALA A 272 -23.91 1.87 -14.93
N ARG A 273 -23.77 3.21 -14.92
CA ARG A 273 -22.67 3.95 -14.28
C ARG A 273 -21.27 3.43 -14.66
N ARG A 274 -21.12 2.95 -15.90
CA ARG A 274 -19.83 2.53 -16.48
C ARG A 274 -19.10 3.72 -17.12
N ALA A 275 -19.84 4.61 -17.76
CA ALA A 275 -19.36 5.90 -18.23
C ALA A 275 -19.85 7.02 -17.28
N TRP A 276 -19.12 8.14 -17.22
CA TRP A 276 -19.49 9.32 -16.42
C TRP A 276 -19.70 9.02 -14.93
N LYS A 277 -18.77 8.27 -14.33
CA LYS A 277 -18.88 7.73 -12.97
C LYS A 277 -19.04 8.81 -11.88
N ASP A 278 -18.49 10.01 -12.11
CA ASP A 278 -18.48 11.09 -11.12
C ASP A 278 -19.66 12.06 -11.23
N VAL A 279 -20.47 11.90 -12.28
CA VAL A 279 -21.75 12.61 -12.35
C VAL A 279 -22.74 11.79 -11.55
N GLU A 280 -23.58 12.44 -10.73
CA GLU A 280 -24.67 11.80 -9.96
C GLU A 280 -25.93 11.54 -10.79
#